data_AF-A0A0P8BCN1-F1
#
_entry.id   AF-A0A0P8BCN1-F1
#
_cell.length_a   1.000
_cell.length_b   1.000
_cell.length_c   1.000
_cell.angle_alpha   90.00
_cell.angle_beta   90.00
_cell.angle_gamma   90.00
#
_symmetry.space_group_name_H-M   'P 1'
#
loop_
_entity.id
_entity.type
_entity.pdbx_description
1 polymer ?
#
loop_
_entity_poly.entity_id
_entity_poly.type
_entity_poly.pdbx_seq_one_letter_code
_entity_poly.pdbx_strand_id
1 'polypeptide(L)'
;MASTPHTTARVYRMKTAEHLCPFGLKTVDLLKRKGFDVDDNTLTSREEIDAFKQRENVDTTPQVYLGDERIGGYEELRAHLGMSVPNAKATTYRPVLAIFATALCIGLAISWAAEGALLTARMPEYAVATAMVLLGLQKLQDVESFSSMFLNYDLLAQRYVPYSYVYPYAETLAGLLMLAGTLIWLAAPLALFVGTVGAISVFKAVYIDKRELKCACVGGNSNVPLGFVSLTENLVMMAMGLWMPLRMLIG
;
A
#
# COMPACT_ATOMS: atom_id res chain seq x y z
N MET A 1 16.40 -2.78 35.81
CA MET A 1 14.94 -3.02 35.72
C MET A 1 14.27 -1.91 36.51
N ALA A 2 13.76 -0.87 35.83
CA ALA A 2 13.09 0.24 36.51
C ALA A 2 11.62 -0.15 36.73
N SER A 3 11.19 -0.15 37.99
CA SER A 3 9.80 -0.36 38.39
C SER A 3 8.96 0.82 37.91
N THR A 4 8.16 0.65 36.86
CA THR A 4 7.15 1.63 36.48
C THR A 4 6.09 1.65 37.59
N PRO A 5 5.76 2.80 38.20
CA PRO A 5 4.62 2.87 39.11
C PRO A 5 3.37 2.37 38.36
N HIS A 6 2.49 1.65 39.06
CA HIS A 6 1.17 1.27 38.57
C HIS A 6 0.31 2.53 38.39
N THR A 7 0.63 3.34 37.38
CA THR A 7 -0.10 4.56 37.07
C THR A 7 -1.40 4.14 36.37
N THR A 8 -2.53 4.47 36.97
CA THR A 8 -3.84 4.28 36.32
C THR A 8 -3.97 5.29 35.18
N ALA A 9 -4.21 4.78 33.97
CA ALA A 9 -4.50 5.55 32.78
C ALA A 9 -6.01 5.64 32.59
N ARG A 10 -6.56 6.85 32.63
CA ARG A 10 -7.99 7.09 32.36
C ARG A 10 -8.17 7.33 30.87
N VAL A 11 -9.07 6.58 30.24
CA VAL A 11 -9.35 6.69 28.82
C VAL A 11 -10.83 7.00 28.63
N TYR A 12 -11.12 8.10 27.98
CA TYR A 12 -12.47 8.45 27.54
C TYR A 12 -12.61 8.13 26.06
N ARG A 13 -13.49 7.19 25.70
CA ARG A 13 -13.69 6.78 24.31
C ARG A 13 -15.16 6.57 23.99
N MET A 14 -15.54 6.90 22.75
CA MET A 14 -16.88 6.57 22.29
C MET A 14 -17.05 5.05 22.08
N LYS A 15 -18.18 4.53 22.53
CA LYS A 15 -18.65 3.16 22.31
C LYS A 15 -20.17 3.19 22.30
N THR A 16 -20.75 3.55 21.17
CA THR A 16 -22.21 3.51 21.00
C THR A 16 -22.63 2.13 20.48
N ALA A 17 -23.91 1.81 20.53
CA ALA A 17 -24.44 0.57 19.95
C ALA A 17 -24.21 0.48 18.42
N GLU A 18 -24.20 1.64 17.75
CA GLU A 18 -24.11 1.76 16.29
C GLU A 18 -22.67 1.95 15.79
N HIS A 19 -21.76 2.45 16.64
CA HIS A 19 -20.40 2.82 16.23
C HIS A 19 -19.33 2.46 17.27
N LEU A 20 -18.41 1.60 16.85
CA LEU A 20 -17.21 1.25 17.58
C LEU A 20 -16.02 2.07 17.07
N CYS A 21 -15.47 2.94 17.91
CA CYS A 21 -14.29 3.72 17.55
C CYS A 21 -13.02 2.85 17.53
N PRO A 22 -12.36 2.67 16.37
CA PRO A 22 -11.15 1.84 16.27
C PRO A 22 -9.99 2.41 17.06
N PHE A 23 -9.85 3.75 17.11
CA PHE A 23 -8.79 4.40 17.87
C PHE A 23 -8.96 4.24 19.38
N GLY A 24 -10.21 4.28 19.89
CA GLY A 24 -10.49 4.00 21.30
C GLY A 24 -10.05 2.61 21.72
N LEU A 25 -10.35 1.60 20.91
CA LEU A 25 -9.91 0.22 21.17
C LEU A 25 -8.38 0.08 21.13
N LYS A 26 -7.73 0.68 20.12
CA LYS A 26 -6.27 0.67 19.99
C LYS A 26 -5.58 1.37 21.16
N THR A 27 -6.14 2.48 21.66
CA THR A 27 -5.65 3.20 22.84
C THR A 27 -5.67 2.33 24.09
N VAL A 28 -6.82 1.70 24.37
CA VAL A 28 -6.98 0.81 25.54
C VAL A 28 -6.02 -0.38 25.47
N ASP A 29 -5.92 -1.04 24.31
CA ASP A 29 -4.97 -2.14 24.10
C ASP A 29 -3.51 -1.70 24.26
N LEU A 30 -3.13 -0.53 23.72
CA LEU A 30 -1.78 0.00 23.83
C LEU A 30 -1.38 0.26 25.29
N LEU A 31 -2.26 0.89 26.08
CA LEU A 31 -2.01 1.16 27.50
C LEU A 31 -1.85 -0.15 28.29
N LYS A 32 -2.73 -1.13 28.07
CA LYS A 32 -2.63 -2.45 28.70
C LYS A 32 -1.31 -3.15 28.38
N ARG A 33 -0.87 -3.14 27.11
CA ARG A 33 0.41 -3.74 26.68
C ARG A 33 1.64 -3.05 27.28
N LYS A 34 1.51 -1.79 27.67
CA LYS A 34 2.58 -1.00 28.30
C LYS A 34 2.56 -1.09 29.83
N GLY A 35 1.65 -1.88 30.39
CA GLY A 35 1.59 -2.18 31.83
C GLY A 35 0.80 -1.17 32.66
N PHE A 36 0.05 -0.27 32.02
CA PHE A 36 -0.86 0.63 32.74
C PHE A 36 -2.12 -0.12 33.20
N ASP A 37 -2.61 0.24 34.38
CA ASP A 37 -3.99 -0.10 34.76
C ASP A 37 -4.94 0.86 34.03
N VAL A 38 -5.98 0.36 33.37
CA VAL A 38 -6.79 1.18 32.45
C VAL A 38 -8.20 1.35 32.98
N ASP A 39 -8.53 2.60 33.32
CA ASP A 39 -9.88 3.04 33.64
C ASP A 39 -10.61 3.47 32.35
N ASP A 40 -11.36 2.53 31.77
CA ASP A 40 -12.03 2.66 30.47
C ASP A 40 -13.42 3.30 30.61
N ASN A 41 -13.46 4.62 30.48
CA ASN A 41 -14.67 5.45 30.56
C ASN A 41 -15.33 5.55 29.17
N THR A 42 -16.32 4.69 28.92
CA THR A 42 -17.02 4.66 27.63
C THR A 42 -18.16 5.67 27.55
N LEU A 43 -18.15 6.51 26.52
CA LEU A 43 -19.24 7.43 26.17
C LEU A 43 -20.20 6.72 25.20
N THR A 44 -21.45 6.56 25.60
CA THR A 44 -22.41 5.63 24.97
C THR A 44 -23.49 6.32 24.14
N SER A 45 -23.68 7.63 24.28
CA SER A 45 -24.60 8.45 23.48
C SER A 45 -23.89 9.63 22.81
N ARG A 46 -24.51 10.25 21.79
CA ARG A 46 -23.96 11.45 21.15
C ARG A 46 -23.91 12.63 22.11
N GLU A 47 -24.94 12.76 22.94
CA GLU A 47 -25.04 13.79 23.98
C GLU A 47 -23.90 13.68 24.99
N GLU A 48 -23.53 12.46 25.40
CA GLU A 48 -22.38 12.22 26.28
C GLU A 48 -21.05 12.58 25.60
N ILE A 49 -20.91 12.24 24.32
CA ILE A 49 -19.70 12.55 23.53
C ILE A 49 -19.54 14.06 23.39
N ASP A 50 -20.59 14.77 23.01
CA ASP A 50 -20.55 16.21 22.79
C ASP A 50 -20.39 16.97 24.12
N ALA A 51 -21.05 16.52 25.18
CA ALA A 51 -20.85 17.06 26.53
C ALA A 51 -19.41 16.88 27.02
N PHE A 52 -18.82 15.69 26.80
CA PHE A 52 -17.42 15.44 27.13
C PHE A 52 -16.47 16.36 26.34
N LYS A 53 -16.68 16.47 25.03
CA LYS A 53 -15.89 17.33 24.14
C LYS A 53 -15.92 18.79 24.58
N GLN A 54 -17.10 19.31 24.92
CA GLN A 54 -17.27 20.66 25.43
C GLN A 54 -16.60 20.85 26.80
N ARG A 55 -16.80 19.91 27.73
CA ARG A 55 -16.24 19.98 29.09
C ARG A 55 -14.72 19.98 29.09
N GLU A 56 -14.11 19.12 28.28
CA GLU A 56 -12.65 18.98 28.20
C GLU A 56 -12.01 19.88 27.14
N ASN A 57 -12.81 20.65 26.39
CA ASN A 57 -12.39 21.48 25.27
C ASN A 57 -11.52 20.70 24.25
N VAL A 58 -12.08 19.62 23.71
CA VAL A 58 -11.45 18.73 22.71
C VAL A 58 -12.38 18.45 21.53
N ASP A 59 -11.82 18.32 20.33
CA ASP A 59 -12.62 18.06 19.13
C ASP A 59 -12.90 16.57 18.90
N THR A 60 -12.07 15.70 19.48
CA THR A 60 -12.03 14.26 19.17
C THR A 60 -11.93 13.38 20.41
N THR A 61 -12.33 12.12 20.26
CA THR A 61 -12.09 11.04 21.21
C THR A 61 -11.43 9.88 20.46
N PRO A 62 -10.59 9.03 21.08
CA PRO A 62 -10.36 8.92 22.52
C PRO A 62 -9.50 10.06 23.10
N GLN A 63 -9.60 10.28 24.40
CA GLN A 63 -8.70 11.12 25.19
C GLN A 63 -8.09 10.33 26.34
N VAL A 64 -6.78 10.45 26.53
CA VAL A 64 -5.99 9.71 27.52
C VAL A 64 -5.44 10.67 28.57
N TYR A 65 -5.58 10.26 29.83
CA TYR A 65 -5.03 10.98 30.98
C TYR A 65 -4.15 10.01 31.78
N LEU A 66 -2.93 10.44 32.11
CA LEU A 66 -2.01 9.72 32.98
C LEU A 66 -1.85 10.53 34.27
N GLY A 67 -2.42 10.06 35.37
CA GLY A 67 -2.61 10.91 36.55
C GLY A 67 -3.47 12.13 36.18
N ASP A 68 -3.03 13.33 36.54
CA ASP A 68 -3.72 14.61 36.23
C ASP A 68 -3.32 15.22 34.88
N GLU A 69 -2.34 14.64 34.19
CA GLU A 69 -1.87 15.14 32.91
C GLU A 69 -2.71 14.57 31.75
N ARG A 70 -3.27 15.47 30.92
CA ARG A 70 -3.93 15.07 29.67
C ARG A 70 -2.89 14.88 28.57
N ILE A 71 -2.74 13.64 28.12
CA ILE A 71 -1.82 13.28 27.04
C ILE A 71 -2.42 13.61 25.66
N GLY A 72 -3.72 13.38 25.49
CA GLY A 72 -4.42 13.63 24.23
C GLY A 72 -5.00 12.37 23.59
N GLY A 73 -5.03 12.34 22.26
CA GLY A 73 -5.54 11.23 21.47
C GLY A 73 -4.58 10.05 21.33
N TYR A 74 -4.91 9.14 20.41
CA TYR A 74 -4.09 7.94 20.17
C TYR A 74 -2.70 8.27 19.63
N GLU A 75 -2.56 9.31 18.82
CA GLU A 75 -1.29 9.70 18.23
C GLU A 75 -0.37 10.36 19.26
N GLU A 76 -0.91 11.25 20.08
CA GLU A 76 -0.22 11.89 21.18
C GLU A 76 0.22 10.88 22.23
N LEU A 77 -0.63 9.89 22.55
CA LEU A 77 -0.25 8.78 23.41
C LEU A 77 0.94 7.99 22.84
N ARG A 78 0.94 7.69 21.53
CA ARG A 78 2.08 7.01 20.90
C ARG A 78 3.35 7.84 21.00
N ALA A 79 3.27 9.15 20.76
CA ALA A 79 4.39 10.06 20.89
C ALA A 79 4.94 10.07 22.33
N HIS A 80 4.06 10.19 23.33
CA HIS A 80 4.41 10.19 24.75
C HIS A 80 5.12 8.90 25.17
N LEU A 81 4.71 7.75 24.61
CA LEU A 81 5.33 6.45 24.87
C LEU A 81 6.59 6.18 24.01
N GLY A 82 7.13 7.19 23.33
CA GLY A 82 8.32 7.09 22.49
C GLY A 82 8.13 6.23 21.23
N MET A 83 6.89 6.00 20.80
CA MET A 83 6.57 5.22 19.62
C MET A 83 6.49 6.12 18.38
N SER A 84 6.78 5.57 17.21
CA SER A 84 6.55 6.28 15.96
C SER A 84 5.07 6.66 15.82
N VAL A 85 4.78 7.91 15.46
CA VAL A 85 3.43 8.36 15.13
C VAL A 85 3.23 8.18 13.63
N PRO A 86 2.10 7.61 13.16
CA PRO A 86 1.82 7.50 11.74
C PRO A 86 1.70 8.91 11.14
N ASN A 87 2.75 9.40 10.49
CA ASN A 87 2.64 10.64 9.73
C ASN A 87 1.96 10.32 8.40
N ALA A 88 0.78 10.88 8.17
CA ALA A 88 0.02 10.71 6.92
C ALA A 88 0.81 11.12 5.65
N LYS A 89 1.91 11.88 5.81
CA LYS A 89 2.81 12.29 4.72
C LYS A 89 4.11 11.48 4.63
N ALA A 90 4.36 10.53 5.54
CA ALA A 90 5.58 9.72 5.49
C ALA A 90 5.54 8.74 4.31
N THR A 91 6.64 8.69 3.56
CA THR A 91 6.83 7.72 2.48
C THR A 91 6.82 6.31 3.06
N THR A 92 6.07 5.41 2.42
CA THR A 92 5.92 4.04 2.91
C THR A 92 6.09 3.05 1.77
N TYR A 93 7.11 2.18 1.86
CA TYR A 93 7.34 1.09 0.89
C TYR A 93 6.67 -0.23 1.27
N ARG A 94 6.07 -0.31 2.47
CA ARG A 94 5.44 -1.54 2.99
C ARG A 94 4.42 -2.17 2.03
N PRO A 95 3.49 -1.42 1.39
CA PRO A 95 2.56 -2.01 0.42
C PRO A 95 3.27 -2.66 -0.77
N VAL A 96 4.27 -1.98 -1.32
CA VAL A 96 5.07 -2.47 -2.45
C VAL A 96 5.85 -3.73 -2.09
N LEU A 97 6.56 -3.70 -0.95
CA LEU A 97 7.31 -4.85 -0.47
C LEU A 97 6.40 -6.05 -0.20
N ALA A 98 5.19 -5.82 0.33
CA ALA A 98 4.22 -6.87 0.54
C ALA A 98 3.78 -7.51 -0.78
N ILE A 99 3.53 -6.71 -1.84
CA ILE A 99 3.17 -7.21 -3.16
C ILE A 99 4.29 -8.07 -3.74
N PHE A 100 5.52 -7.57 -3.80
CA PHE A 100 6.64 -8.31 -4.39
C PHE A 100 7.01 -9.56 -3.59
N ALA A 101 6.99 -9.49 -2.26
CA ALA A 101 7.24 -10.66 -1.41
C ALA A 101 6.14 -11.73 -1.61
N THR A 102 4.88 -11.31 -1.68
CA THR A 102 3.76 -12.23 -1.94
C THR A 102 3.86 -12.85 -3.33
N ALA A 103 4.20 -12.05 -4.35
CA ALA A 103 4.40 -12.53 -5.71
C ALA A 103 5.54 -13.56 -5.80
N LEU A 104 6.65 -13.34 -5.09
CA LEU A 104 7.74 -14.29 -5.00
C LEU A 104 7.30 -15.61 -4.34
N CYS A 105 6.57 -15.53 -3.22
CA CYS A 105 6.03 -16.71 -2.54
C CYS A 105 5.05 -17.49 -3.44
N ILE A 106 4.20 -16.79 -4.20
CA ILE A 106 3.29 -17.42 -5.16
C ILE A 106 4.10 -18.06 -6.30
N GLY A 107 5.11 -17.39 -6.83
CA GLY A 107 5.98 -17.95 -7.87
C GLY A 107 6.67 -19.24 -7.43
N LEU A 108 7.19 -19.26 -6.20
CA LEU A 108 7.76 -20.47 -5.57
C LEU A 108 6.70 -21.56 -5.37
N ALA A 109 5.50 -21.21 -4.92
CA ALA A 109 4.41 -22.16 -4.73
C ALA A 109 3.94 -22.79 -6.06
N ILE A 110 3.83 -21.99 -7.13
CA ILE A 110 3.49 -22.47 -8.47
C ILE A 110 4.59 -23.39 -8.99
N SER A 111 5.86 -22.98 -8.87
CA SER A 111 7.01 -23.79 -9.28
C SER A 111 7.03 -25.14 -8.57
N TRP A 112 6.81 -25.15 -7.24
CA TRP A 112 6.69 -26.37 -6.46
C TRP A 112 5.52 -27.25 -6.92
N ALA A 113 4.35 -26.66 -7.13
CA ALA A 113 3.14 -27.40 -7.49
C ALA A 113 3.20 -27.99 -8.91
N ALA A 114 3.83 -27.28 -9.86
CA ALA A 114 3.89 -27.68 -11.26
C ALA A 114 5.09 -28.59 -11.59
N GLU A 115 6.24 -28.35 -10.95
CA GLU A 115 7.52 -28.97 -11.32
C GLU A 115 8.15 -29.80 -10.19
N GLY A 116 7.57 -29.77 -8.97
CA GLY A 116 8.08 -30.53 -7.81
C GLY A 116 9.37 -29.96 -7.20
N ALA A 117 9.85 -28.83 -7.68
CA ALA A 117 11.04 -28.13 -7.18
C ALA A 117 10.73 -26.65 -6.95
N LEU A 118 11.35 -26.04 -5.93
CA LEU A 118 11.15 -24.62 -5.63
C LEU A 118 11.87 -23.70 -6.62
N LEU A 119 13.08 -24.07 -7.02
CA LEU A 119 13.95 -23.24 -7.86
C LEU A 119 14.07 -23.88 -9.24
N THR A 120 13.19 -23.46 -10.15
CA THR A 120 13.22 -23.83 -11.56
C THR A 120 13.50 -22.62 -12.43
N ALA A 121 13.86 -22.84 -13.70
CA ALA A 121 14.05 -21.75 -14.66
C ALA A 121 12.76 -20.93 -14.90
N ARG A 122 11.57 -21.50 -14.66
CA ARG A 122 10.28 -20.80 -14.78
C ARG A 122 9.89 -20.02 -13.53
N MET A 123 10.47 -20.34 -12.36
CA MET A 123 10.11 -19.69 -11.10
C MET A 123 10.17 -18.15 -11.17
N PRO A 124 11.24 -17.52 -11.72
CA PRO A 124 11.28 -16.07 -11.86
C PRO A 124 10.16 -15.52 -12.76
N GLU A 125 9.78 -16.25 -13.80
CA GLU A 125 8.67 -15.86 -14.69
C GLU A 125 7.34 -15.87 -13.93
N TYR A 126 7.07 -16.91 -13.14
CA TYR A 126 5.87 -16.99 -12.31
C TYR A 126 5.82 -15.86 -11.27
N ALA A 127 6.95 -15.57 -10.62
CA ALA A 127 7.03 -14.49 -9.65
C ALA A 127 6.78 -13.11 -10.28
N VAL A 128 7.43 -12.82 -11.41
CA VAL A 128 7.27 -11.52 -12.10
C VAL A 128 5.87 -11.36 -12.69
N ALA A 129 5.35 -12.38 -13.38
CA ALA A 129 4.00 -12.33 -13.93
C ALA A 129 2.95 -12.18 -12.82
N THR A 130 3.14 -12.84 -11.68
CA THR A 130 2.28 -12.64 -10.50
C THR A 130 2.39 -11.22 -9.96
N ALA A 131 3.58 -10.63 -9.88
CA ALA A 131 3.75 -9.26 -9.42
C ALA A 131 3.01 -8.28 -10.35
N MET A 132 3.10 -8.46 -11.67
CA MET A 132 2.36 -7.67 -12.66
C MET A 132 0.84 -7.79 -12.47
N VAL A 133 0.32 -9.01 -12.26
CA VAL A 133 -1.12 -9.21 -12.00
C VAL A 133 -1.56 -8.54 -10.70
N LEU A 134 -0.77 -8.64 -9.63
CA LEU A 134 -1.11 -8.03 -8.35
C LEU A 134 -1.06 -6.49 -8.42
N LEU A 135 -0.06 -5.91 -9.10
CA LEU A 135 0.02 -4.47 -9.32
C LEU A 135 -1.12 -3.98 -10.23
N GLY A 136 -1.40 -4.71 -11.31
CA GLY A 136 -2.55 -4.47 -12.18
C GLY A 136 -3.88 -4.48 -11.41
N LEU A 137 -4.06 -5.44 -10.51
CA LEU A 137 -5.22 -5.50 -9.62
C LEU A 137 -5.33 -4.27 -8.71
N GLN A 138 -4.22 -3.77 -8.13
CA GLN A 138 -4.24 -2.53 -7.34
C GLN A 138 -4.69 -1.34 -8.17
N LYS A 139 -4.27 -1.26 -9.43
CA LYS A 139 -4.69 -0.21 -10.37
C LYS A 139 -6.18 -0.34 -10.74
N LEU A 140 -6.69 -1.58 -10.84
CA LEU A 140 -8.10 -1.87 -11.16
C LEU A 140 -9.07 -1.62 -9.99
N GLN A 141 -8.61 -1.64 -8.74
CA GLN A 141 -9.47 -1.37 -7.58
C GLN A 141 -10.08 0.03 -7.58
N ASP A 142 -9.35 1.01 -8.13
CA ASP A 142 -9.81 2.38 -8.29
C ASP A 142 -9.18 3.00 -9.53
N VAL A 143 -9.82 2.72 -10.68
CA VAL A 143 -9.35 3.16 -12.00
C VAL A 143 -9.37 4.69 -12.12
N GLU A 144 -10.30 5.37 -11.45
CA GLU A 144 -10.44 6.83 -11.51
C GLU A 144 -9.29 7.52 -10.77
N SER A 145 -8.99 7.06 -9.55
CA SER A 145 -7.84 7.57 -8.81
C SER A 145 -6.52 7.20 -9.50
N PHE A 146 -6.43 6.01 -10.10
CA PHE A 146 -5.28 5.61 -10.91
C PHE A 146 -5.08 6.54 -12.11
N SER A 147 -6.11 6.74 -12.94
CA SER A 147 -6.03 7.54 -14.17
C SER A 147 -5.60 8.98 -13.87
N SER A 148 -6.21 9.58 -12.84
CA SER A 148 -5.89 10.92 -12.36
C SER A 148 -4.43 11.06 -11.93
N MET A 149 -3.89 10.07 -11.21
CA MET A 149 -2.48 10.08 -10.81
C MET A 149 -1.54 9.80 -11.98
N PHE A 150 -1.89 8.86 -12.84
CA PHE A 150 -1.10 8.41 -13.99
C PHE A 150 -0.88 9.55 -15.00
N LEU A 151 -1.91 10.38 -15.22
CA LEU A 151 -1.85 11.58 -16.06
C LEU A 151 -0.80 12.61 -15.58
N ASN A 152 -0.41 12.60 -14.30
CA ASN A 152 0.58 13.57 -13.79
C ASN A 152 1.99 13.36 -14.34
N TYR A 153 2.29 12.18 -14.90
CA TYR A 153 3.63 11.85 -15.40
C TYR A 153 3.66 11.07 -16.71
N ASP A 154 2.64 10.28 -17.05
CA ASP A 154 2.68 9.48 -18.27
C ASP A 154 2.46 10.33 -19.53
N LEU A 155 3.43 10.33 -20.43
CA LEU A 155 3.45 11.19 -21.61
C LEU A 155 2.38 10.81 -22.63
N LEU A 156 2.09 9.51 -22.78
CA LEU A 156 1.07 9.03 -23.70
C LEU A 156 -0.33 9.30 -23.15
N ALA A 157 -0.53 9.09 -21.85
CA ALA A 157 -1.77 9.40 -21.15
C ALA A 157 -2.11 10.89 -21.24
N GLN A 158 -1.11 11.77 -21.07
CA GLN A 158 -1.29 13.22 -21.22
C GLN A 158 -1.74 13.62 -22.62
N ARG A 159 -1.29 12.89 -23.64
CA ARG A 159 -1.66 13.13 -25.04
C ARG A 159 -3.00 12.50 -25.42
N TYR A 160 -3.32 11.34 -24.86
CA TYR A 160 -4.54 10.59 -25.14
C TYR A 160 -5.11 10.02 -23.84
N VAL A 161 -5.95 10.81 -23.18
CA VAL A 161 -6.55 10.48 -21.87
C VAL A 161 -7.20 9.09 -21.81
N PRO A 162 -7.92 8.59 -22.84
CA PRO A 162 -8.51 7.25 -22.77
C PRO A 162 -7.50 6.13 -22.55
N TYR A 163 -6.23 6.30 -22.95
CA TYR A 163 -5.16 5.35 -22.64
C TYR A 163 -4.98 5.14 -21.13
N SER A 164 -5.14 6.20 -20.31
CA SER A 164 -5.00 6.09 -18.85
C SER A 164 -6.03 5.15 -18.22
N TYR A 165 -7.21 5.02 -18.82
CA TYR A 165 -8.26 4.11 -18.37
C TYR A 165 -8.05 2.68 -18.86
N VAL A 166 -7.45 2.51 -20.04
CA VAL A 166 -7.19 1.18 -20.64
C VAL A 166 -5.94 0.52 -20.07
N TYR A 167 -4.92 1.31 -19.71
CA TYR A 167 -3.64 0.86 -19.15
C TYR A 167 -3.76 -0.24 -18.08
N PRO A 168 -4.54 -0.08 -16.99
CA PRO A 168 -4.57 -1.06 -15.92
C PRO A 168 -5.12 -2.42 -16.37
N TYR A 169 -6.06 -2.41 -17.33
CA TYR A 169 -6.58 -3.64 -17.94
C TYR A 169 -5.55 -4.29 -18.87
N ALA A 170 -4.88 -3.50 -19.69
CA ALA A 170 -3.84 -3.98 -20.61
C ALA A 170 -2.69 -4.65 -19.86
N GLU A 171 -2.22 -4.02 -18.78
CA GLU A 171 -1.15 -4.56 -17.94
C GLU A 171 -1.59 -5.84 -17.21
N THR A 172 -2.78 -5.83 -16.61
CA THR A 172 -3.31 -7.03 -15.93
C THR A 172 -3.46 -8.19 -16.89
N LEU A 173 -3.97 -7.93 -18.11
CA LEU A 173 -4.10 -8.94 -19.16
C LEU A 173 -2.73 -9.47 -19.58
N ALA A 174 -1.75 -8.60 -19.80
CA ALA A 174 -0.38 -9.01 -20.13
C ALA A 174 0.21 -9.91 -19.03
N GLY A 175 0.05 -9.53 -17.76
CA GLY A 175 0.50 -10.33 -16.62
C GLY A 175 -0.18 -11.71 -16.55
N LEU A 176 -1.49 -11.77 -16.76
CA LEU A 176 -2.24 -13.04 -16.77
C LEU A 176 -1.80 -13.97 -17.91
N LEU A 177 -1.61 -13.43 -19.12
CA LEU A 177 -1.16 -14.21 -20.27
C LEU A 177 0.28 -14.71 -20.09
N MET A 178 1.17 -13.86 -19.53
CA MET A 178 2.53 -14.24 -19.17
C MET A 178 2.54 -15.32 -18.09
N LEU A 179 1.70 -15.20 -17.05
CA LEU A 179 1.59 -16.20 -15.98
C LEU A 179 1.13 -17.56 -16.52
N ALA A 180 0.12 -17.55 -17.39
CA ALA A 180 -0.37 -18.74 -18.06
C ALA A 180 0.65 -19.34 -19.05
N GLY A 181 1.60 -18.54 -19.54
CA GLY A 181 2.50 -18.94 -20.61
C GLY A 181 1.80 -19.05 -21.97
N THR A 182 0.64 -18.39 -22.14
CA THR A 182 -0.22 -18.50 -23.34
C THR A 182 -0.34 -17.17 -24.06
N LEU A 183 -0.57 -17.19 -25.37
CA LEU A 183 -0.69 -15.98 -26.22
C LEU A 183 0.47 -14.98 -25.98
N ILE A 184 1.68 -15.49 -25.77
CA ILE A 184 2.87 -14.66 -25.52
C ILE A 184 3.15 -13.70 -26.69
N TRP A 185 2.79 -14.11 -27.91
CA TRP A 185 2.85 -13.25 -29.10
C TRP A 185 2.00 -11.96 -28.97
N LEU A 186 0.97 -11.96 -28.13
CA LEU A 186 0.15 -10.79 -27.81
C LEU A 186 0.65 -10.10 -26.54
N ALA A 187 0.94 -10.88 -25.49
CA ALA A 187 1.34 -10.36 -24.19
C ALA A 187 2.68 -9.61 -24.24
N ALA A 188 3.65 -10.13 -25.00
CA ALA A 188 4.98 -9.55 -25.08
C ALA A 188 5.02 -8.18 -25.79
N PRO A 189 4.45 -8.00 -27.00
CA PRO A 189 4.36 -6.67 -27.60
C PRO A 189 3.60 -5.67 -26.74
N LEU A 190 2.52 -6.12 -26.08
CA LEU A 190 1.75 -5.27 -25.18
C LEU A 190 2.60 -4.80 -23.99
N ALA A 191 3.27 -5.72 -23.29
CA ALA A 191 4.14 -5.38 -22.17
C ALA A 191 5.34 -4.53 -22.59
N LEU A 192 5.93 -4.78 -23.77
CA LEU A 192 7.03 -3.96 -24.30
C LEU A 192 6.58 -2.55 -24.60
N PHE A 193 5.45 -2.38 -25.26
CA PHE A 193 4.91 -1.07 -25.60
C PHE A 193 4.62 -0.27 -24.32
N VAL A 194 3.83 -0.86 -23.43
CA VAL A 194 3.40 -0.22 -22.17
C VAL A 194 4.61 0.07 -21.27
N GLY A 195 5.51 -0.90 -21.10
CA GLY A 195 6.73 -0.76 -20.30
C GLY A 195 7.69 0.28 -20.85
N THR A 196 7.87 0.37 -22.18
CA THR A 196 8.76 1.37 -22.79
C THR A 196 8.20 2.78 -22.62
N VAL A 197 6.91 2.98 -22.91
CA VAL A 197 6.23 4.28 -22.74
C VAL A 197 6.28 4.71 -21.27
N GLY A 198 5.99 3.78 -20.35
CA GLY A 198 6.02 4.04 -18.91
C GLY A 198 7.43 4.35 -18.41
N ALA A 199 8.45 3.59 -18.83
CA ALA A 199 9.85 3.83 -18.46
C ALA A 199 10.33 5.22 -18.90
N ILE A 200 10.07 5.61 -20.15
CA ILE A 200 10.44 6.93 -20.67
C ILE A 200 9.72 8.04 -19.89
N SER A 201 8.43 7.83 -19.60
CA SER A 201 7.62 8.80 -18.86
C SER A 201 8.11 9.00 -17.42
N VAL A 202 8.35 7.90 -16.69
CA VAL A 202 8.89 7.94 -15.32
C VAL A 202 10.30 8.53 -15.31
N PHE A 203 11.15 8.12 -16.26
CA PHE A 203 12.51 8.66 -16.38
C PHE A 203 12.49 10.17 -16.56
N LYS A 204 11.67 10.69 -17.48
CA LYS A 204 11.51 12.13 -17.67
C LYS A 204 10.96 12.81 -16.41
N ALA A 205 9.87 12.30 -15.82
CA ALA A 205 9.22 12.94 -14.68
C ALA A 205 10.10 13.01 -13.42
N VAL A 206 10.90 11.97 -13.18
CA VAL A 206 11.69 11.83 -11.94
C VAL A 206 13.11 12.36 -12.12
N TYR A 207 13.79 12.02 -13.21
CA TYR A 207 15.22 12.35 -13.39
C TYR A 207 15.44 13.68 -14.10
N ILE A 208 14.55 14.06 -15.01
CA ILE A 208 14.65 15.34 -15.75
C ILE A 208 13.86 16.42 -15.02
N ASP A 209 12.56 16.18 -14.82
CA ASP A 209 11.63 17.18 -14.26
C ASP A 209 11.72 17.25 -12.72
N LYS A 210 12.48 16.35 -12.07
CA LYS A 210 12.70 16.26 -10.61
C LYS A 210 11.41 16.37 -9.78
N ARG A 211 10.32 15.78 -10.27
CA ARG A 211 9.01 15.84 -9.59
C ARG A 211 8.93 14.81 -8.48
N GLU A 212 8.56 15.23 -7.27
CA GLU A 212 8.20 14.32 -6.17
C GLU A 212 6.76 13.83 -6.36
N LEU A 213 6.60 12.74 -7.11
CA LEU A 213 5.30 12.16 -7.41
C LEU A 213 5.07 10.85 -6.64
N LYS A 214 3.80 10.60 -6.31
CA LYS A 214 3.35 9.32 -5.75
C LYS A 214 3.23 8.28 -6.86
N CYS A 215 3.56 7.05 -6.52
CA CYS A 215 3.49 5.91 -7.41
C CYS A 215 2.03 5.49 -7.62
N ALA A 216 1.56 5.46 -8.87
CA ALA A 216 0.22 4.96 -9.19
C ALA A 216 0.14 3.42 -9.17
N CYS A 217 1.27 2.72 -9.05
CA CYS A 217 1.32 1.27 -9.18
C CYS A 217 0.65 0.50 -8.03
N VAL A 218 0.39 1.16 -6.90
CA VAL A 218 -0.36 0.60 -5.77
C VAL A 218 -1.73 1.29 -5.64
N GLY A 219 -2.24 1.89 -6.71
CA GLY A 219 -3.51 2.61 -6.74
C GLY A 219 -3.48 3.97 -6.01
N GLY A 220 -4.64 4.64 -6.00
CA GLY A 220 -4.90 6.03 -5.56
C GLY A 220 -4.39 6.45 -4.19
N ASN A 221 -4.23 5.50 -3.27
CA ASN A 221 -4.14 5.79 -1.83
C ASN A 221 -2.79 5.42 -1.21
N SER A 222 -1.71 5.36 -2.00
CA SER A 222 -0.37 5.00 -1.51
C SER A 222 0.57 6.20 -1.40
N ASN A 223 1.37 6.26 -0.33
CA ASN A 223 2.47 7.23 -0.17
C ASN A 223 3.81 6.67 -0.66
N VAL A 224 3.77 5.81 -1.67
CA VAL A 224 4.96 5.20 -2.28
C VAL A 224 5.55 6.23 -3.24
N PRO A 225 6.84 6.56 -3.18
CA PRO A 225 7.46 7.43 -4.18
C PRO A 225 7.56 6.71 -5.52
N LEU A 226 7.19 7.40 -6.61
CA LEU A 226 7.17 6.86 -7.98
C LEU A 226 8.54 6.35 -8.45
N GLY A 227 9.62 7.07 -8.09
CA GLY A 227 10.94 7.00 -8.70
C GLY A 227 11.50 5.61 -8.99
N PHE A 228 12.15 5.00 -7.99
CA PHE A 228 12.89 3.75 -8.22
C PHE A 228 11.97 2.55 -8.47
N VAL A 229 10.83 2.49 -7.78
CA VAL A 229 9.91 1.34 -7.84
C VAL A 229 9.27 1.24 -9.21
N SER A 230 8.68 2.33 -9.72
CA SER A 230 7.96 2.31 -10.99
C SER A 230 8.92 2.19 -12.17
N LEU A 231 10.13 2.77 -12.10
CA LEU A 231 11.14 2.57 -13.15
C LEU A 231 11.56 1.09 -13.22
N THR A 232 11.83 0.46 -12.07
CA THR A 232 12.20 -0.96 -12.02
C THR A 232 11.10 -1.85 -12.56
N GLU A 233 9.85 -1.58 -12.22
CA GLU A 233 8.67 -2.30 -12.73
C GLU A 233 8.59 -2.25 -14.27
N ASN A 234 8.67 -1.06 -14.85
CA ASN A 234 8.62 -0.90 -16.31
C ASN A 234 9.80 -1.59 -17.02
N LEU A 235 11.00 -1.53 -16.45
CA LEU A 235 12.17 -2.24 -16.98
C LEU A 235 12.03 -3.76 -16.90
N VAL A 236 11.45 -4.28 -15.81
CA VAL A 236 11.16 -5.71 -15.66
C VAL A 236 10.10 -6.16 -16.66
N MET A 237 9.05 -5.36 -16.90
CA MET A 237 8.06 -5.62 -17.94
C MET A 237 8.70 -5.70 -19.33
N MET A 238 9.62 -4.78 -19.65
CA MET A 238 10.37 -4.82 -20.90
C MET A 238 11.26 -6.07 -20.99
N ALA A 239 11.97 -6.40 -19.93
CA ALA A 239 12.83 -7.59 -19.88
C ALA A 239 12.01 -8.88 -20.10
N MET A 240 10.87 -9.02 -19.44
CA MET A 240 9.95 -10.14 -19.64
C MET A 240 9.36 -10.19 -21.05
N GLY A 241 9.00 -9.03 -21.60
CA GLY A 241 8.50 -8.91 -22.97
C GLY A 241 9.53 -9.32 -24.03
N LEU A 242 10.83 -9.20 -23.75
CA LEU A 242 11.89 -9.74 -24.61
C LEU A 242 12.19 -11.22 -24.32
N TRP A 243 12.25 -11.59 -23.04
CA TRP A 243 12.67 -12.91 -22.58
C TRP A 243 11.69 -14.01 -22.96
N MET A 244 10.39 -13.83 -22.72
CA MET A 244 9.42 -14.91 -22.93
C MET A 244 9.29 -15.35 -24.40
N PRO A 245 9.22 -14.42 -25.39
CA PRO A 245 9.27 -14.81 -26.80
C PRO A 245 10.60 -15.46 -27.18
N LEU A 246 11.72 -14.92 -26.68
CA LEU A 246 13.06 -15.45 -26.98
C LEU A 246 13.19 -16.89 -26.48
N ARG A 247 12.73 -17.18 -25.26
CA ARG A 247 12.71 -18.53 -24.71
C ARG A 247 11.85 -19.48 -25.54
N MET A 248 10.66 -19.04 -25.97
CA MET A 248 9.81 -19.84 -26.88
C MET A 248 10.50 -20.17 -28.20
N LEU A 249 11.39 -19.29 -28.68
CA LEU A 249 12.16 -19.51 -29.90
C LEU A 249 13.40 -20.40 -29.69
N ILE A 250 14.00 -20.35 -28.49
CA ILE A 250 15.25 -21.08 -28.17
C ILE A 250 14.99 -22.49 -27.61
N GLY A 251 13.84 -22.73 -26.98
CA GLY A 251 13.50 -24.00 -26.31
C GLY A 251 13.85 -23.99 -24.83
#